data_AF-A0A2T2VZ85-F1
#
_entry.id   AF-A0A2T2VZ85-F1
#
_cell.length_a   1.000
_cell.length_b   1.000
_cell.length_c   1.000
_cell.angle_alpha   90.00
_cell.angle_beta   90.00
_cell.angle_gamma   90.00
#
_symmetry.space_group_name_H-M   'P 1'
#
loop_
_entity.id
_entity.type
_entity.pdbx_description
1 polymer ?
#
loop_
_entity_poly.entity_id
_entity_poly.type
_entity_poly.pdbx_seq_one_letter_code
_entity_poly.pdbx_strand_id
1 'polypeptide(L)'
;MTKALRAKEARRREYLKFLARLRRQKRKLWLSNSGDWQWLKSKPATIASLNRLLWRESVPSLSFFVMLMLSGIISTLGLLSGSTATVIGAMIIAPLMGPIIGIAYAIAISNRRLMKRAGLTLLWGTLATVLSSTLISTVIGLQVLTEEVLLRTEPTLIDLMVAIAAGAAGAFAKSRKHVADAFPGVAIAVALVPPLGVIGIGIARLDQTVFLGATLLFVTNLAGIIFSGILVFLWQRYGTLKRAQEGVVLSTLLLLVLGIPLGLSLIHI
;
A
#
# COMPACT_ATOMS: atom_id res chain seq x y z
N MET A 1 9.61 52.91 -35.08
CA MET A 1 9.59 51.56 -34.47
C MET A 1 10.37 50.60 -35.38
N THR A 2 11.63 50.34 -35.05
CA THR A 2 12.69 49.79 -35.90
C THR A 2 12.47 48.32 -36.29
N LYS A 3 12.87 47.93 -37.52
CA LYS A 3 12.76 46.55 -38.07
C LYS A 3 13.23 45.45 -37.09
N ALA A 4 14.20 45.77 -36.23
CA ALA A 4 14.72 44.88 -35.18
C ALA A 4 13.66 44.49 -34.11
N LEU A 5 12.77 45.41 -33.71
CA LEU A 5 11.69 45.13 -32.76
C LEU A 5 10.62 44.20 -33.37
N ARG A 6 10.28 44.40 -34.65
CA ARG A 6 9.35 43.51 -35.39
C ARG A 6 9.91 42.09 -35.57
N ALA A 7 11.20 41.96 -35.84
CA ALA A 7 11.87 40.65 -35.95
C ALA A 7 11.91 39.90 -34.60
N LYS A 8 12.13 40.63 -33.50
CA LYS A 8 12.14 40.07 -32.13
C LYS A 8 10.75 39.60 -31.69
N GLU A 9 9.71 40.36 -32.04
CA GLU A 9 8.31 39.95 -31.81
C GLU A 9 7.89 38.74 -32.66
N ALA A 10 8.35 38.66 -33.91
CA ALA A 10 8.07 37.52 -34.78
C ALA A 10 8.65 36.22 -34.19
N ARG A 11 9.94 36.23 -33.79
CA ARG A 11 10.57 35.09 -33.10
C ARG A 11 9.87 34.71 -31.80
N ARG A 12 9.43 35.69 -31.00
CA ARG A 12 8.69 35.44 -29.75
C ARG A 12 7.35 34.74 -30.00
N ARG A 13 6.62 35.14 -31.04
CA ARG A 13 5.35 34.49 -31.43
C ARG A 13 5.57 33.06 -31.91
N GLU A 14 6.65 32.82 -32.65
CA GLU A 14 7.01 31.47 -33.13
C GLU A 14 7.39 30.54 -31.97
N TYR A 15 8.18 31.03 -31.02
CA TYR A 15 8.55 30.30 -29.80
C TYR A 15 7.33 29.97 -28.92
N LEU A 16 6.40 30.92 -28.76
CA LEU A 16 5.15 30.70 -28.03
C LEU A 16 4.24 29.66 -28.73
N LYS A 17 4.17 29.67 -30.06
CA LYS A 17 3.43 28.65 -30.84
C LYS A 17 4.08 27.26 -30.69
N PHE A 18 5.40 27.20 -30.68
CA PHE A 18 6.16 25.96 -30.45
C PHE A 18 5.92 25.40 -29.04
N LEU A 19 6.00 26.25 -28.00
CA LEU A 19 5.68 25.86 -26.62
C LEU A 19 4.22 25.40 -26.46
N ALA A 20 3.27 26.07 -27.11
CA ALA A 20 1.87 25.68 -27.10
C ALA A 20 1.64 24.32 -27.78
N ARG A 21 2.34 24.04 -28.89
CA ARG A 21 2.36 22.72 -29.55
C ARG A 21 2.93 21.65 -28.62
N LEU A 22 4.10 21.89 -28.01
CA LEU A 22 4.71 20.99 -27.04
C LEU A 22 3.78 20.70 -25.85
N ARG A 23 3.12 21.72 -25.30
CA ARG A 23 2.13 21.55 -24.23
C ARG A 23 0.95 20.69 -24.68
N ARG A 24 0.41 20.93 -25.88
CA ARG A 24 -0.69 20.12 -26.44
C ARG A 24 -0.25 18.69 -26.71
N GLN A 25 0.96 18.48 -27.20
CA GLN A 25 1.50 17.17 -27.54
C GLN A 25 1.80 16.35 -26.27
N LYS A 26 2.43 16.97 -25.25
CA LYS A 26 2.55 16.39 -23.91
C LYS A 26 1.18 16.06 -23.33
N ARG A 27 0.21 16.98 -23.41
CA ARG A 27 -1.16 16.76 -22.90
C ARG A 27 -1.87 15.62 -23.65
N LYS A 28 -1.68 15.52 -24.97
CA LYS A 28 -2.26 14.46 -25.81
C LYS A 28 -1.61 13.10 -25.54
N LEU A 29 -0.28 13.05 -25.41
CA LEU A 29 0.45 11.86 -24.96
C LEU A 29 0.00 11.42 -23.56
N TRP A 30 -0.12 12.38 -22.64
CA TRP A 30 -0.58 12.11 -21.29
C TRP A 30 -2.04 11.63 -21.27
N LEU A 31 -2.95 12.24 -22.04
CA LEU A 31 -4.35 11.81 -22.17
C LEU A 31 -4.51 10.47 -22.88
N SER A 32 -3.70 10.20 -23.91
CA SER A 32 -3.73 8.96 -24.68
C SER A 32 -3.24 7.76 -23.88
N ASN A 33 -2.29 7.97 -22.95
CA ASN A 33 -1.75 6.92 -22.10
C ASN A 33 -2.46 6.81 -20.73
N SER A 34 -3.14 7.84 -20.22
CA SER A 34 -3.69 7.83 -18.85
C SER A 34 -5.06 7.15 -18.68
N GLY A 35 -5.52 6.33 -19.64
CA GLY A 35 -6.84 5.70 -19.55
C GLY A 35 -6.96 4.38 -20.32
N ASP A 36 -6.55 4.35 -21.59
CA ASP A 36 -6.62 3.17 -22.45
C ASP A 36 -5.25 2.87 -23.05
N TRP A 37 -4.37 2.24 -22.26
CA TRP A 37 -3.07 1.77 -22.75
C TRP A 37 -3.29 0.66 -23.79
N GLN A 38 -3.37 1.02 -25.08
CA GLN A 38 -3.66 0.10 -26.19
C GLN A 38 -2.68 -1.08 -26.29
N TRP A 39 -1.48 -0.98 -25.70
CA TRP A 39 -0.51 -2.09 -25.69
C TRP A 39 -0.81 -3.17 -24.63
N LEU A 40 -1.70 -2.90 -23.67
CA LEU A 40 -2.13 -3.88 -22.67
C LEU A 40 -3.47 -4.47 -23.11
N LYS A 41 -3.49 -5.77 -23.41
CA LYS A 41 -4.70 -6.51 -23.84
C LYS A 41 -5.87 -6.41 -22.85
N SER A 42 -5.65 -6.03 -21.59
CA SER A 42 -6.68 -5.96 -20.55
C SER A 42 -7.25 -4.55 -20.38
N LYS A 43 -8.55 -4.41 -20.66
CA LYS A 43 -9.30 -3.15 -20.40
C LYS A 43 -9.33 -2.85 -18.89
N PRO A 44 -9.22 -1.57 -18.49
CA PRO A 44 -9.39 -1.19 -17.08
C PRO A 44 -10.79 -1.57 -16.58
N ALA A 45 -10.88 -1.96 -15.31
CA ALA A 45 -12.14 -2.28 -14.66
C ALA A 45 -13.00 -1.03 -14.56
N THR A 46 -14.30 -1.16 -14.85
CA THR A 46 -15.23 -0.03 -14.72
C THR A 46 -15.33 0.40 -13.26
N ILE A 47 -15.54 1.70 -13.03
CA ILE A 47 -15.68 2.28 -11.68
C ILE A 47 -16.73 1.50 -10.86
N ALA A 48 -17.86 1.16 -11.47
CA ALA A 48 -18.92 0.38 -10.83
C ALA A 48 -18.45 -1.02 -10.41
N SER A 49 -17.73 -1.73 -11.29
CA SER A 49 -17.22 -3.08 -11.00
C SER A 49 -16.14 -3.07 -9.91
N LEU A 50 -15.19 -2.11 -9.99
CA LEU A 50 -14.12 -1.96 -9.01
C LEU A 50 -14.68 -1.55 -7.64
N ASN A 51 -15.61 -0.60 -7.61
CA ASN A 51 -16.29 -0.21 -6.38
C ASN A 51 -17.01 -1.41 -5.75
N ARG A 52 -17.78 -2.20 -6.53
CA ARG A 52 -18.47 -3.39 -6.01
C ARG A 52 -17.49 -4.44 -5.46
N LEU A 53 -16.37 -4.67 -6.14
CA LEU A 53 -15.32 -5.60 -5.70
C LEU A 53 -14.71 -5.16 -4.37
N LEU A 54 -14.21 -3.93 -4.29
CA LEU A 54 -13.55 -3.41 -3.09
C LEU A 54 -14.52 -3.25 -1.92
N TRP A 55 -15.80 -2.94 -2.20
CA TRP A 55 -16.85 -2.97 -1.18
C TRP A 55 -17.04 -4.36 -0.59
N ARG A 56 -17.08 -5.40 -1.44
CA ARG A 56 -17.25 -6.79 -0.99
C ARG A 56 -16.05 -7.28 -0.20
N GLU A 57 -14.84 -6.97 -0.65
CA GLU A 57 -13.59 -7.33 0.04
C GLU A 57 -13.39 -6.55 1.34
N SER A 58 -14.04 -5.40 1.50
CA SER A 58 -14.01 -4.61 2.74
C SER A 58 -15.10 -5.02 3.74
N VAL A 59 -15.91 -6.04 3.47
CA VAL A 59 -16.89 -6.54 4.45
C VAL A 59 -16.18 -7.48 5.44
N PRO A 60 -16.24 -7.20 6.74
CA PRO A 60 -15.69 -8.11 7.75
C PRO A 60 -16.59 -9.34 7.82
N SER A 61 -16.16 -10.44 7.20
CA SER A 61 -16.85 -11.73 7.23
C SER A 61 -16.21 -12.67 8.24
N LEU A 62 -16.93 -13.70 8.68
CA LEU A 62 -16.35 -14.74 9.54
C LEU A 62 -15.14 -15.40 8.87
N SER A 63 -15.25 -15.73 7.58
CA SER A 63 -14.16 -16.30 6.80
C SER A 63 -12.92 -15.41 6.77
N PHE A 64 -13.11 -14.08 6.67
CA PHE A 64 -12.02 -13.12 6.74
C PHE A 64 -11.26 -13.23 8.07
N PHE A 65 -11.97 -13.21 9.20
CA PHE A 65 -11.34 -13.31 10.51
C PHE A 65 -10.69 -14.67 10.75
N VAL A 66 -11.33 -15.77 10.36
CA VAL A 66 -10.78 -17.11 10.52
C VAL A 66 -9.49 -17.27 9.72
N MET A 67 -9.48 -16.89 8.43
CA MET A 67 -8.28 -16.95 7.60
C MET A 67 -7.16 -16.09 8.18
N LEU A 68 -7.51 -14.93 8.72
CA LEU A 68 -6.54 -13.98 9.24
C LEU A 68 -5.93 -14.43 10.58
N MET A 69 -6.74 -14.99 11.50
CA MET A 69 -6.24 -15.60 12.73
C MET A 69 -5.35 -16.81 12.44
N LEU A 70 -5.75 -17.68 11.51
CA LEU A 70 -4.93 -18.82 11.07
C LEU A 70 -3.62 -18.36 10.44
N SER A 71 -3.67 -17.34 9.58
CA SER A 71 -2.47 -16.72 9.00
C SER A 71 -1.56 -16.12 10.08
N GLY A 72 -2.11 -15.43 11.09
CA GLY A 72 -1.35 -14.93 12.23
C GLY A 72 -0.66 -16.04 13.04
N ILE A 73 -1.36 -17.16 13.27
CA ILE A 73 -0.80 -18.35 13.92
C ILE A 73 0.36 -18.93 13.09
N ILE A 74 0.13 -19.18 11.79
CA ILE A 74 1.16 -19.73 10.89
C ILE A 74 2.35 -18.78 10.80
N SER A 75 2.11 -17.47 10.70
CA SER A 75 3.17 -16.46 10.67
C SER A 75 3.98 -16.47 11.96
N THR A 76 3.33 -16.55 13.11
CA THR A 76 4.01 -16.56 14.41
C THR A 76 4.83 -17.83 14.58
N LEU A 77 4.30 -18.99 14.21
CA LEU A 77 5.04 -20.25 14.18
C LEU A 77 6.23 -20.20 13.22
N GLY A 78 6.06 -19.61 12.04
CA GLY A 78 7.14 -19.41 11.07
C GLY A 78 8.25 -18.52 11.61
N LEU A 79 7.90 -17.40 12.25
CA LEU A 79 8.84 -16.48 12.88
C LEU A 79 9.60 -17.18 14.01
N LEU A 80 8.88 -17.86 14.91
CA LEU A 80 9.46 -18.55 16.06
C LEU A 80 10.34 -19.76 15.68
N SER A 81 10.08 -20.38 14.53
CA SER A 81 10.91 -21.47 13.99
C SER A 81 12.03 -21.00 13.04
N GLY A 82 12.11 -19.71 12.74
CA GLY A 82 13.07 -19.17 11.77
C GLY A 82 12.82 -19.63 10.33
N SER A 83 11.57 -19.97 9.99
CA SER A 83 11.19 -20.47 8.65
C SER A 83 10.61 -19.36 7.78
N THR A 84 11.46 -18.74 6.95
CA THR A 84 11.04 -17.72 5.96
C THR A 84 9.94 -18.25 5.04
N ALA A 85 10.03 -19.52 4.62
CA ALA A 85 9.04 -20.15 3.75
C ALA A 85 7.64 -20.22 4.40
N THR A 86 7.57 -20.57 5.69
CA THR A 86 6.32 -20.58 6.45
C THR A 86 5.76 -19.17 6.64
N VAL A 87 6.64 -18.19 6.90
CA VAL A 87 6.26 -16.77 7.02
C VAL A 87 5.66 -16.26 5.70
N ILE A 88 6.27 -16.58 4.56
CA ILE A 88 5.72 -16.25 3.23
C ILE A 88 4.38 -16.96 3.01
N GLY A 89 4.28 -18.25 3.36
CA GLY A 89 3.02 -19.01 3.26
C GLY A 89 1.86 -18.36 4.02
N ALA A 90 2.11 -17.82 5.21
CA ALA A 90 1.12 -17.07 5.97
C ALA A 90 0.63 -15.82 5.22
N MET A 91 1.53 -15.08 4.55
CA MET A 91 1.16 -13.89 3.78
C MET A 91 0.17 -14.19 2.64
N ILE A 92 0.30 -15.35 1.99
CA ILE A 92 -0.57 -15.77 0.86
C ILE A 92 -2.03 -15.95 1.32
N ILE A 93 -2.19 -16.45 2.55
CA ILE A 93 -3.51 -16.81 3.11
C ILE A 93 -4.26 -15.55 3.58
N ALA A 94 -3.56 -14.48 3.98
CA ALA A 94 -4.16 -13.34 4.64
C ALA A 94 -4.96 -12.42 3.69
N PRO A 95 -6.26 -12.20 3.95
CA PRO A 95 -7.10 -11.36 3.10
C PRO A 95 -6.97 -9.84 3.35
N LEU A 96 -5.85 -9.33 3.87
CA LEU A 96 -5.69 -7.91 4.27
C LEU A 96 -5.65 -6.92 3.09
N MET A 97 -5.22 -7.38 1.92
CA MET A 97 -5.01 -6.49 0.78
C MET A 97 -6.30 -5.83 0.27
N GLY A 98 -7.43 -6.55 0.37
CA GLY A 98 -8.76 -6.04 0.00
C GLY A 98 -9.13 -4.75 0.72
N PRO A 99 -9.26 -4.74 2.07
CA PRO A 99 -9.59 -3.53 2.81
C PRO A 99 -8.53 -2.42 2.67
N ILE A 100 -7.23 -2.74 2.57
CA ILE A 100 -6.18 -1.71 2.41
C ILE A 100 -6.32 -0.97 1.08
N ILE A 101 -6.45 -1.72 -0.03
CA ILE A 101 -6.69 -1.12 -1.35
C ILE A 101 -8.08 -0.44 -1.39
N GLY A 102 -9.05 -0.97 -0.63
CA GLY A 102 -10.34 -0.34 -0.41
C GLY A 102 -10.25 1.05 0.22
N ILE A 103 -9.38 1.24 1.23
CA ILE A 103 -9.10 2.56 1.83
C ILE A 103 -8.47 3.49 0.79
N ALA A 104 -7.43 3.04 0.09
CA ALA A 104 -6.76 3.84 -0.93
C ALA A 104 -7.73 4.30 -2.04
N TYR A 105 -8.56 3.39 -2.53
CA TYR A 105 -9.61 3.68 -3.50
C TYR A 105 -10.64 4.66 -2.96
N ALA A 106 -11.14 4.42 -1.73
CA ALA A 106 -12.13 5.28 -1.09
C ALA A 106 -11.64 6.72 -0.93
N ILE A 107 -10.36 6.92 -0.61
CA ILE A 107 -9.72 8.23 -0.55
C ILE A 107 -9.67 8.86 -1.96
N ALA A 108 -9.24 8.11 -2.98
CA ALA A 108 -9.14 8.61 -4.35
C ALA A 108 -10.50 9.10 -4.89
N ILE A 109 -11.60 8.41 -4.56
CA ILE A 109 -12.96 8.77 -5.00
C ILE A 109 -13.75 9.61 -3.98
N SER A 110 -13.16 9.94 -2.83
CA SER A 110 -13.82 10.63 -1.71
C SER A 110 -15.10 9.92 -1.18
N ASN A 111 -15.09 8.59 -1.13
CA ASN A 111 -16.19 7.78 -0.60
C ASN A 111 -16.00 7.48 0.90
N ARG A 112 -16.53 8.35 1.75
CA ARG A 112 -16.42 8.23 3.22
C ARG A 112 -17.02 6.93 3.78
N ARG A 113 -18.07 6.39 3.16
CA ARG A 113 -18.72 5.13 3.62
C ARG A 113 -17.80 3.92 3.43
N LEU A 114 -17.18 3.83 2.25
CA LEU A 114 -16.20 2.77 1.96
C LEU A 114 -14.96 2.93 2.85
N MET A 115 -14.46 4.16 3.02
CA MET A 115 -13.30 4.45 3.86
C MET A 115 -13.51 3.99 5.31
N LYS A 116 -14.65 4.35 5.92
CA LYS A 116 -14.97 3.92 7.29
C LYS A 116 -15.10 2.40 7.38
N ARG A 117 -15.79 1.77 6.43
CA ARG A 117 -15.98 0.32 6.42
C ARG A 117 -14.64 -0.41 6.29
N ALA A 118 -13.85 -0.07 5.27
CA ALA A 118 -12.56 -0.69 5.02
C ALA A 118 -11.57 -0.45 6.18
N GLY A 119 -11.59 0.75 6.77
CA GLY A 119 -10.81 1.08 7.96
C GLY A 119 -11.19 0.24 9.19
N LEU A 120 -12.49 0.06 9.46
CA LEU A 120 -12.95 -0.79 10.57
C LEU A 120 -12.59 -2.26 10.34
N THR A 121 -12.74 -2.76 9.11
CA THR A 121 -12.36 -4.13 8.76
C THR A 121 -10.87 -4.36 8.93
N LEU A 122 -10.04 -3.42 8.50
CA LEU A 122 -8.59 -3.47 8.69
C LEU A 122 -8.22 -3.41 10.18
N LEU A 123 -8.84 -2.52 10.96
CA LEU A 123 -8.59 -2.38 12.40
C LEU A 123 -8.92 -3.69 13.14
N TRP A 124 -10.13 -4.21 12.97
CA TRP A 124 -10.53 -5.45 13.63
C TRP A 124 -9.72 -6.66 13.16
N GLY A 125 -9.38 -6.72 11.87
CA GLY A 125 -8.51 -7.77 11.34
C GLY A 125 -7.12 -7.71 11.95
N THR A 126 -6.54 -6.51 12.05
CA THR A 126 -5.24 -6.28 12.67
C THR A 126 -5.25 -6.73 14.13
N LEU A 127 -6.26 -6.32 14.90
CA LEU A 127 -6.43 -6.74 16.30
C LEU A 127 -6.57 -8.25 16.44
N ALA A 128 -7.37 -8.89 15.59
CA ALA A 128 -7.54 -10.35 15.60
C ALA A 128 -6.22 -11.08 15.32
N THR A 129 -5.43 -10.58 14.36
CA THR A 129 -4.11 -11.15 14.01
C THR A 129 -3.12 -11.01 15.15
N VAL A 130 -3.05 -9.82 15.76
CA VAL A 130 -2.16 -9.57 16.90
C VAL A 130 -2.58 -10.41 18.10
N LEU A 131 -3.88 -10.52 18.37
CA LEU A 131 -4.40 -11.35 19.45
C LEU A 131 -4.05 -12.82 19.24
N SER A 132 -4.30 -13.39 18.06
CA SER A 132 -3.96 -14.79 17.78
C SER A 132 -2.45 -15.05 17.88
N SER A 133 -1.64 -14.09 17.42
CA SER A 133 -0.17 -14.16 17.48
C SER A 133 0.35 -14.07 18.92
N THR A 134 -0.26 -13.20 19.73
CA THR A 134 0.07 -13.07 21.16
C THR A 134 -0.27 -14.36 21.89
N LEU A 135 -1.48 -14.90 21.70
CA LEU A 135 -1.93 -16.14 22.34
C LEU A 135 -1.00 -17.31 22.00
N ILE A 136 -0.72 -17.54 20.71
CA ILE A 136 0.16 -18.66 20.34
C ILE A 136 1.59 -18.45 20.85
N SER A 137 2.11 -17.22 20.83
CA SER A 137 3.44 -16.92 21.37
C SER A 137 3.51 -17.15 22.87
N THR A 138 2.46 -16.82 23.64
CA THR A 138 2.40 -17.10 25.09
C THR A 138 2.35 -18.60 25.38
N VAL A 139 1.64 -19.38 24.57
CA VAL A 139 1.55 -20.84 24.73
C VAL A 139 2.88 -21.54 24.44
N ILE A 140 3.62 -21.09 23.43
CA ILE A 140 4.88 -21.72 23.04
C ILE A 140 6.04 -21.39 23.99
N GLY A 141 6.06 -20.18 24.57
CA GLY A 141 7.00 -19.86 25.64
C GLY A 141 8.48 -19.83 25.24
N LEU A 142 8.83 -19.41 24.02
CA LEU A 142 10.22 -19.30 23.56
C LEU A 142 10.94 -18.10 24.20
N GLN A 143 12.15 -18.34 24.72
CA GLN A 143 12.98 -17.31 25.37
C GLN A 143 13.93 -16.57 24.41
N VAL A 144 14.35 -17.20 23.30
CA VAL A 144 15.30 -16.61 22.34
C VAL A 144 14.55 -16.08 21.11
N LEU A 145 14.90 -14.86 20.68
CA LEU A 145 14.39 -14.27 19.44
C LEU A 145 15.16 -14.83 18.25
N THR A 146 14.44 -15.22 17.21
CA THR A 146 15.03 -15.65 15.94
C THR A 146 15.45 -14.44 15.11
N GLU A 147 16.38 -14.66 14.17
CA GLU A 147 16.79 -13.63 13.20
C GLU A 147 15.59 -13.07 12.41
N GLU A 148 14.64 -13.93 12.04
CA GLU A 148 13.40 -13.50 11.39
C GLU A 148 12.57 -12.53 12.24
N VAL A 149 12.56 -12.67 13.57
CA VAL A 149 11.90 -11.67 14.43
C VAL A 149 12.67 -10.36 14.45
N LEU A 150 14.00 -10.42 14.61
CA LEU A 150 14.88 -9.25 14.71
C LEU A 150 14.89 -8.41 13.41
N LEU A 151 14.86 -9.05 12.24
CA LEU A 151 14.76 -8.36 10.95
C LEU A 151 13.50 -7.49 10.79
N ARG A 152 12.53 -7.64 11.69
CA ARG A 152 11.25 -6.90 11.69
C ARG A 152 11.14 -5.91 12.84
N THR A 153 12.18 -5.74 13.64
CA THR A 153 12.24 -4.74 14.73
C THR A 153 12.99 -3.47 14.34
N GLU A 154 13.82 -3.53 13.29
CA GLU A 154 14.61 -2.40 12.82
C GLU A 154 14.21 -2.03 11.38
N PRO A 155 13.05 -1.37 11.20
CA PRO A 155 12.58 -1.01 9.86
C PRO A 155 13.41 0.10 9.24
N THR A 156 13.62 0.00 7.93
CA THR A 156 14.45 0.91 7.15
C THR A 156 13.63 1.66 6.09
N LEU A 157 14.27 2.63 5.42
CA LEU A 157 13.67 3.26 4.23
C LEU A 157 13.46 2.28 3.07
N ILE A 158 14.20 1.16 3.03
CA ILE A 158 14.06 0.14 1.99
C ILE A 158 12.69 -0.54 2.14
N ASP A 159 12.28 -0.88 3.36
CA ASP A 159 10.97 -1.47 3.65
C ASP A 159 9.84 -0.56 3.16
N LEU A 160 9.97 0.75 3.39
CA LEU A 160 9.02 1.74 2.90
C LEU A 160 8.95 1.78 1.37
N MET A 161 10.09 1.71 0.67
CA MET A 161 10.11 1.67 -0.80
C MET A 161 9.42 0.41 -1.34
N VAL A 162 9.66 -0.74 -0.68
CA VAL A 162 8.98 -2.00 -1.00
C VAL A 162 7.47 -1.88 -0.79
N ALA A 163 7.03 -1.27 0.31
CA ALA A 163 5.62 -1.03 0.60
C ALA A 163 4.95 -0.12 -0.45
N ILE A 164 5.63 0.95 -0.88
CA ILE A 164 5.15 1.83 -1.95
C ILE A 164 5.02 1.07 -3.28
N ALA A 165 6.00 0.24 -3.64
CA ALA A 165 5.94 -0.59 -4.83
C ALA A 165 4.79 -1.61 -4.75
N ALA A 166 4.62 -2.28 -3.60
CA ALA A 166 3.54 -3.23 -3.36
C ALA A 166 2.16 -2.57 -3.45
N GLY A 167 1.98 -1.37 -2.90
CA GLY A 167 0.73 -0.62 -3.02
C GLY A 167 0.42 -0.21 -4.45
N ALA A 168 1.43 0.20 -5.22
CA ALA A 168 1.25 0.51 -6.63
C ALA A 168 0.82 -0.73 -7.42
N ALA A 169 1.53 -1.85 -7.23
CA ALA A 169 1.23 -3.12 -7.86
C ALA A 169 -0.17 -3.61 -7.50
N GLY A 170 -0.56 -3.51 -6.23
CA GLY A 170 -1.87 -3.90 -5.73
C GLY A 170 -3.02 -3.11 -6.32
N ALA A 171 -2.92 -1.78 -6.32
CA ALA A 171 -3.93 -0.91 -6.92
C ALA A 171 -4.03 -1.14 -8.44
N PHE A 172 -2.89 -1.32 -9.10
CA PHE A 172 -2.84 -1.60 -10.54
C PHE A 172 -3.47 -2.96 -10.87
N ALA A 173 -3.17 -4.01 -10.11
CA ALA A 173 -3.75 -5.33 -10.30
C ALA A 173 -5.27 -5.31 -10.08
N LYS A 174 -5.75 -4.70 -9.00
CA LYS A 174 -7.19 -4.61 -8.71
C LYS A 174 -7.95 -3.79 -9.75
N SER A 175 -7.31 -2.79 -10.35
CA SER A 175 -7.92 -1.99 -11.43
C SER A 175 -8.07 -2.74 -12.75
N ARG A 176 -7.58 -3.99 -12.89
CA ARG A 176 -7.59 -4.73 -14.16
C ARG A 176 -8.00 -6.18 -13.96
N LYS A 177 -9.14 -6.56 -14.55
CA LYS A 177 -9.75 -7.90 -14.38
C LYS A 177 -8.78 -9.06 -14.65
N HIS A 178 -8.10 -9.05 -15.79
CA HIS A 178 -7.22 -10.17 -16.18
C HIS A 178 -5.87 -10.18 -15.44
N VAL A 179 -5.47 -9.05 -14.85
CA VAL A 179 -4.25 -8.98 -14.04
C VAL A 179 -4.55 -9.49 -12.64
N ALA A 180 -5.72 -9.16 -12.08
CA ALA A 180 -6.18 -9.68 -10.80
C ALA A 180 -6.21 -11.22 -10.73
N ASP A 181 -6.55 -11.89 -11.85
CA ASP A 181 -6.62 -13.36 -11.92
C ASP A 181 -5.24 -14.04 -11.95
N ALA A 182 -4.21 -13.37 -12.48
CA ALA A 182 -2.81 -13.83 -12.48
C ALA A 182 -2.04 -13.42 -11.21
N PHE A 183 -2.64 -12.56 -10.39
CA PHE A 183 -2.04 -11.99 -9.18
C PHE A 183 -2.11 -12.82 -7.89
N PRO A 184 -2.73 -14.01 -7.77
CA PRO A 184 -2.64 -14.78 -6.52
C PRO A 184 -1.20 -15.05 -6.11
N GLY A 185 -0.30 -15.23 -7.10
CA GLY A 185 1.14 -15.45 -6.94
C GLY A 185 2.00 -14.20 -6.73
N VAL A 186 1.51 -13.02 -7.10
CA VAL A 186 2.26 -11.73 -7.00
C VAL A 186 1.73 -10.88 -5.84
N ALA A 187 0.56 -11.21 -5.29
CA ALA A 187 0.02 -10.63 -4.05
C ALA A 187 0.85 -10.98 -2.78
N ILE A 188 2.01 -11.61 -2.93
CA ILE A 188 2.65 -12.48 -1.93
C ILE A 188 3.72 -11.77 -1.05
N ALA A 189 4.02 -10.49 -1.25
CA ALA A 189 5.11 -9.82 -0.52
C ALA A 189 4.66 -8.66 0.37
N VAL A 190 3.41 -8.65 0.84
CA VAL A 190 2.99 -7.60 1.77
C VAL A 190 3.46 -7.95 3.17
N ALA A 191 4.53 -7.27 3.59
CA ALA A 191 5.14 -7.27 4.91
C ALA A 191 4.22 -6.66 5.99
N LEU A 192 2.97 -7.11 6.08
CA LEU A 192 2.04 -6.70 7.12
C LEU A 192 1.76 -7.83 8.10
N VAL A 193 1.44 -9.04 7.62
CA VAL A 193 1.16 -10.17 8.54
C VAL A 193 2.34 -10.48 9.44
N PRO A 194 3.60 -10.59 8.95
CA PRO A 194 4.68 -10.92 9.85
C PRO A 194 5.00 -9.83 10.86
N PRO A 195 4.99 -8.53 10.52
CA PRO A 195 5.06 -7.48 11.54
C PRO A 195 3.92 -7.59 12.57
N LEU A 196 2.69 -7.91 12.18
CA LEU A 196 1.62 -8.17 13.16
C LEU A 196 1.93 -9.39 14.05
N GLY A 197 2.54 -10.43 13.50
CA GLY A 197 3.07 -11.57 14.25
C GLY A 197 4.12 -11.15 15.28
N VAL A 198 5.11 -10.35 14.85
CA VAL A 198 6.17 -9.82 15.72
C VAL A 198 5.63 -8.87 16.78
N ILE A 199 4.63 -8.03 16.47
CA ILE A 199 3.90 -7.23 17.47
C ILE A 199 3.29 -8.15 18.53
N GLY A 200 2.64 -9.24 18.12
CA GLY A 200 2.09 -10.24 19.05
C GLY A 200 3.16 -10.93 19.91
N ILE A 201 4.31 -11.27 19.33
CA ILE A 201 5.48 -11.81 20.05
C ILE A 201 6.00 -10.78 21.07
N GLY A 202 6.14 -9.51 20.67
CA GLY A 202 6.57 -8.42 21.54
C GLY A 202 5.63 -8.23 22.74
N ILE A 203 4.31 -8.27 22.51
CA ILE A 203 3.30 -8.21 23.58
C ILE A 203 3.43 -9.43 24.51
N ALA A 204 3.50 -10.64 23.95
CA ALA A 204 3.61 -11.88 24.72
C ALA A 204 4.86 -11.92 25.61
N ARG A 205 5.95 -11.29 25.17
CA ARG A 205 7.22 -11.20 25.89
C ARG A 205 7.38 -9.95 26.76
N LEU A 206 6.42 -9.02 26.72
CA LEU A 206 6.53 -7.69 27.31
C LEU A 206 7.78 -6.93 26.84
N ASP A 207 8.24 -7.20 25.61
CA ASP A 207 9.42 -6.59 25.00
C ASP A 207 9.01 -5.35 24.21
N GLN A 208 9.29 -4.18 24.79
CA GLN A 208 8.92 -2.89 24.21
C GLN A 208 9.68 -2.61 22.90
N THR A 209 10.94 -3.03 22.79
CA THR A 209 11.76 -2.79 21.61
C THR A 209 11.19 -3.56 20.42
N VAL A 210 10.87 -4.84 20.63
CA VAL A 210 10.26 -5.69 19.59
C VAL A 210 8.89 -5.15 19.19
N PHE A 211 8.05 -4.78 20.17
CA PHE A 211 6.72 -4.25 19.94
C PHE A 211 6.74 -2.94 19.13
N LEU A 212 7.55 -1.95 19.55
CA LEU A 212 7.61 -0.64 18.91
C LEU A 212 8.21 -0.72 17.50
N GLY A 213 9.29 -1.48 17.34
CA GLY A 213 9.95 -1.68 16.05
C GLY A 213 9.02 -2.30 15.00
N ALA A 214 8.34 -3.39 15.36
CA ALA A 214 7.40 -4.05 14.46
C ALA A 214 6.12 -3.22 14.23
N THR A 215 5.67 -2.46 15.24
CA THR A 215 4.57 -1.50 15.07
C THR A 215 4.94 -0.41 14.08
N LEU A 216 6.15 0.14 14.18
CA LEU A 216 6.66 1.13 13.24
C LEU A 216 6.70 0.56 11.82
N LEU A 217 7.26 -0.65 11.64
CA LEU A 217 7.30 -1.35 10.36
C LEU A 217 5.90 -1.58 9.77
N PHE A 218 4.94 -2.01 10.60
CA PHE A 218 3.56 -2.24 10.16
C PHE A 218 2.91 -0.93 9.69
N VAL A 219 3.02 0.14 10.48
CA VAL A 219 2.38 1.42 10.19
C VAL A 219 3.02 2.11 8.98
N THR A 220 4.35 2.05 8.84
CA THR A 220 5.06 2.59 7.67
C THR A 220 4.68 1.86 6.40
N ASN A 221 4.62 0.52 6.44
CA ASN A 221 4.22 -0.29 5.31
C ASN A 221 2.77 -0.02 4.92
N LEU A 222 1.86 0.03 5.90
CA LEU A 222 0.45 0.33 5.66
C LEU A 222 0.27 1.72 5.03
N ALA A 223 0.95 2.74 5.56
CA ALA A 223 0.91 4.11 5.04
C ALA A 223 1.46 4.18 3.60
N GLY A 224 2.58 3.51 3.33
CA GLY A 224 3.20 3.46 2.00
C GLY A 224 2.30 2.80 0.96
N ILE A 225 1.67 1.67 1.33
CA ILE A 225 0.72 0.96 0.47
C ILE A 225 -0.48 1.84 0.15
N ILE A 226 -1.08 2.48 1.16
CA ILE A 226 -2.25 3.35 0.98
C ILE A 226 -1.90 4.55 0.09
N PHE A 227 -0.81 5.25 0.41
CA PHE A 227 -0.33 6.42 -0.34
C PHE A 227 -0.14 6.09 -1.83
N SER A 228 0.63 5.03 -2.10
CA SER A 228 0.91 4.60 -3.47
C SER A 228 -0.36 4.15 -4.20
N GLY A 229 -1.26 3.43 -3.52
CA GLY A 229 -2.55 3.04 -4.06
C GLY A 229 -3.42 4.24 -4.46
N ILE A 230 -3.44 5.30 -3.64
CA ILE A 230 -4.15 6.55 -3.97
C ILE A 230 -3.58 7.14 -5.27
N LEU A 231 -2.25 7.25 -5.37
CA LEU A 231 -1.60 7.79 -6.56
C LEU A 231 -1.93 6.99 -7.82
N VAL A 232 -1.93 5.66 -7.73
CA VAL A 232 -2.29 4.80 -8.86
C VAL A 232 -3.74 4.97 -9.28
N PHE A 233 -4.69 5.03 -8.32
CA PHE A 233 -6.10 5.26 -8.67
C PHE A 233 -6.36 6.66 -9.25
N LEU A 234 -5.67 7.68 -8.74
CA LEU A 234 -5.73 9.03 -9.31
C LEU A 234 -5.11 9.08 -10.72
N TRP A 235 -3.98 8.38 -10.91
CA TRP A 235 -3.31 8.31 -12.21
C TRP A 235 -4.19 7.61 -13.26
N GLN A 236 -4.91 6.55 -12.86
CA GLN A 236 -5.87 5.84 -13.70
C GLN A 236 -7.25 6.51 -13.81
N ARG A 237 -7.40 7.74 -13.29
CA ARG A 237 -8.62 8.56 -13.41
C ARG A 237 -9.87 7.97 -12.75
N TYR A 238 -9.71 7.06 -11.78
CA TYR A 238 -10.83 6.62 -10.94
C TYR A 238 -11.36 7.75 -10.05
N GLY A 239 -10.49 8.68 -9.67
CA GLY A 239 -10.79 9.83 -8.82
C GLY A 239 -10.27 11.15 -9.39
N THR A 240 -10.44 12.23 -8.62
CA THR A 240 -9.89 13.55 -8.98
C THR A 240 -9.04 14.10 -7.85
N LEU A 241 -7.91 14.73 -8.18
CA LEU A 241 -6.98 15.27 -7.19
C LEU A 241 -7.66 16.27 -6.25
N LYS A 242 -8.58 17.09 -6.76
CA LYS A 242 -9.35 18.05 -5.94
C LYS A 242 -10.16 17.39 -4.82
N ARG A 243 -10.75 16.21 -5.09
CA ARG A 243 -11.55 15.46 -4.11
C ARG A 243 -10.69 14.63 -3.16
N ALA A 244 -9.55 14.16 -3.62
CA ALA A 244 -8.62 13.35 -2.83
C ALA A 244 -7.56 14.18 -2.09
N GLN A 245 -7.56 15.52 -2.21
CA GLN A 245 -6.49 16.40 -1.75
C GLN A 245 -6.20 16.23 -0.26
N GLU A 246 -7.23 16.21 0.59
CA GLU A 246 -7.08 15.99 2.03
C GLU A 246 -6.37 14.66 2.33
N GLY A 247 -6.79 13.57 1.68
CA GLY A 247 -6.21 12.25 1.92
C GLY A 247 -4.79 12.10 1.35
N VAL A 248 -4.49 12.73 0.21
CA VAL A 248 -3.12 12.77 -0.34
C VAL A 248 -2.19 13.56 0.58
N VAL A 249 -2.63 14.74 1.06
CA VAL A 249 -1.84 15.56 1.98
C VAL A 249 -1.62 14.81 3.30
N LEU A 250 -2.67 14.22 3.87
CA LEU A 250 -2.57 13.46 5.12
C LEU A 250 -1.62 12.26 4.99
N SER A 251 -1.76 11.47 3.92
CA SER A 251 -0.87 10.32 3.69
C SER A 251 0.58 10.73 3.41
N THR A 252 0.79 11.87 2.72
CA THR A 252 2.13 12.44 2.52
C THR A 252 2.75 12.88 3.84
N LEU A 253 2.00 13.61 4.67
CA LEU A 253 2.47 14.06 6.00
C LEU A 253 2.79 12.86 6.89
N LEU A 254 1.90 11.85 6.91
CA LEU A 254 2.13 10.62 7.66
C LEU A 254 3.43 9.94 7.22
N LEU A 255 3.67 9.82 5.91
CA LEU A 255 4.91 9.25 5.40
C LEU A 255 6.16 10.07 5.75
N LEU A 256 6.06 11.40 5.74
CA LEU A 256 7.19 12.25 6.14
C LEU A 256 7.52 12.08 7.63
N VAL A 257 6.50 12.06 8.49
CA VAL A 257 6.67 11.85 9.93
C VAL A 257 7.26 10.47 10.22
N LEU A 258 6.74 9.43 9.56
CA LEU A 258 7.24 8.06 9.70
C LEU A 258 8.60 7.83 9.02
N GLY A 259 8.95 8.64 8.02
CA GLY A 259 10.23 8.58 7.32
C GLY A 259 11.40 9.07 8.17
N ILE A 260 11.16 9.94 9.17
CA ILE A 260 12.19 10.43 10.09
C ILE A 260 12.83 9.28 10.89
N PRO A 261 12.08 8.46 11.66
CA PRO A 261 12.69 7.37 12.42
C PRO A 261 13.31 6.29 11.52
N LEU A 262 12.73 6.03 10.34
CA LEU A 262 13.30 5.10 9.36
C LEU A 262 14.64 5.58 8.77
N GLY A 263 14.74 6.89 8.51
CA GLY A 263 15.97 7.50 8.01
C GLY A 263 17.09 7.46 9.04
N LEU A 264 16.75 7.67 10.32
CA LEU A 264 17.70 7.51 11.42
C LEU A 264 18.17 6.06 11.55
N SER A 265 17.25 5.09 11.46
CA SER A 265 17.61 3.66 11.48
C SER A 265 18.55 3.28 10.33
N LEU A 266 18.35 3.81 9.11
CA LEU A 266 19.22 3.53 7.96
C LEU A 266 20.66 4.05 8.14
N ILE A 267 20.85 5.15 8.89
CA ILE A 267 22.18 5.74 9.14
C ILE A 267 22.99 4.90 10.14
N HIS A 268 22.32 4.08 10.95
CA HIS A 268 22.94 3.24 11.98
C HIS A 268 23.25 1.80 11.51
N ILE A 269 23.02 1.48 10.23
CA ILE A 269 23.38 0.21 9.56
C ILE A 269 24.73 0.38 8.87
#